data_AF-A0A1Y4GPQ4-F1
#
_entry.id   AF-A0A1Y4GPQ4-F1
#
_cell.length_a   1.000
_cell.length_b   1.000
_cell.length_c   1.000
_cell.angle_alpha   90.00
_cell.angle_beta   90.00
_cell.angle_gamma   90.00
#
_symmetry.space_group_name_H-M   'P 1'
#
loop_
_entity.id
_entity.type
_entity.pdbx_description
1 polymer ?
#
loop_
_entity_poly.entity_id
_entity_poly.type
_entity_poly.pdbx_seq_one_letter_code
_entity_poly.pdbx_strand_id
1 'polypeptide(L)'
;MNILNNRNKRTSIFKAVALCLIAAMSFTLVSCDDDMDIQQSYPFTVEVMPVPNKVVKGQTVEIRCELKKEGDFSGTLYTIRYFQFEGEGSLKMDNGITFLPNDRYLLENEKFRLYYTAAGDEAHNFIVVVEDNFSNSYELEFDFNNRNVKDDDLTIVPIGNFSPLLK
;
A
#
# COMPACT_ATOMS: atom_id res chain seq x y z
N MET A 1 -76.08 29.21 -31.33
CA MET A 1 -74.62 28.96 -31.41
C MET A 1 -74.09 28.91 -29.99
N ASN A 2 -73.81 27.71 -29.45
CA ASN A 2 -73.43 27.54 -28.03
C ASN A 2 -71.91 27.64 -27.89
N ILE A 3 -71.46 28.68 -27.18
CA ILE A 3 -70.06 28.87 -26.82
C ILE A 3 -69.75 27.92 -25.66
N LEU A 4 -69.07 26.81 -25.94
CA LEU A 4 -68.72 25.84 -24.91
C LEU A 4 -67.55 26.36 -24.05
N ASN A 5 -67.79 26.40 -22.74
CA ASN A 5 -66.85 26.81 -21.69
C ASN A 5 -65.61 25.89 -21.64
N ASN A 6 -64.52 26.31 -22.30
CA ASN A 6 -63.25 25.57 -22.39
C ASN A 6 -62.24 25.92 -21.26
N ARG A 7 -62.58 26.82 -20.33
CA ARG A 7 -61.68 27.21 -19.24
C ARG A 7 -61.54 26.13 -18.16
N ASN A 8 -62.62 25.44 -17.80
CA ASN A 8 -62.59 24.38 -16.78
C ASN A 8 -61.86 23.10 -17.23
N LYS A 9 -61.83 22.81 -18.53
CA LYS A 9 -61.16 21.62 -19.08
C LYS A 9 -59.63 21.82 -19.11
N ARG A 10 -59.16 23.02 -19.47
CA ARG A 10 -57.73 23.37 -19.43
C ARG A 10 -57.18 23.36 -17.99
N THR A 11 -57.89 23.94 -17.02
CA THR A 11 -57.42 23.94 -15.62
C THR A 11 -57.36 22.54 -15.01
N SER A 12 -58.24 21.62 -15.41
CA SER A 12 -58.21 20.21 -15.00
C SER A 12 -56.99 19.46 -15.57
N ILE A 13 -56.63 19.70 -16.84
CA ILE A 13 -55.44 19.10 -17.47
C ILE A 13 -54.16 19.68 -16.84
N PHE A 14 -54.09 20.98 -16.58
CA PHE A 14 -52.95 21.58 -15.88
C PHE A 14 -52.77 21.03 -14.46
N LYS A 15 -53.86 20.80 -13.72
CA LYS A 15 -53.81 20.15 -12.40
C LYS A 15 -53.34 18.69 -12.50
N ALA A 16 -53.78 17.95 -13.51
CA ALA A 16 -53.35 16.57 -13.72
C ALA A 16 -51.87 16.47 -14.12
N VAL A 17 -51.39 17.36 -15.00
CA VAL A 17 -49.97 17.42 -15.39
C VAL A 17 -49.08 17.86 -14.22
N ALA A 18 -49.52 18.84 -13.42
CA ALA A 18 -48.80 19.25 -12.22
C ALA A 18 -48.71 18.13 -11.17
N LEU A 19 -49.79 17.36 -10.98
CA LEU A 19 -49.80 16.21 -10.08
C LEU A 19 -48.85 15.09 -10.58
N CYS A 20 -48.82 14.82 -11.89
CA CYS A 20 -47.88 13.86 -12.48
C CYS A 20 -46.42 14.30 -12.34
N LEU A 21 -46.12 15.60 -12.47
CA LEU A 21 -44.76 16.13 -12.30
C LEU A 21 -44.29 16.02 -10.83
N ILE A 22 -45.18 16.25 -9.87
CA ILE A 22 -44.89 16.09 -8.44
C ILE A 22 -44.67 14.60 -8.08
N ALA A 23 -45.47 13.69 -8.67
CA ALA A 23 -45.30 12.25 -8.53
C ALA A 23 -43.99 11.75 -9.17
N ALA A 24 -43.59 12.31 -10.31
CA ALA A 24 -42.33 11.94 -10.97
C ALA A 24 -41.09 12.40 -10.18
N MET A 25 -41.16 13.56 -9.52
CA MET A 25 -40.07 14.06 -8.66
C MET A 25 -39.95 13.33 -7.31
N SER A 26 -40.95 12.53 -6.92
CA SER A 26 -40.90 11.74 -5.67
C SER A 26 -40.20 10.38 -5.84
N PHE A 27 -39.88 9.98 -7.07
CA PHE A 27 -39.16 8.74 -7.37
C PHE A 27 -37.62 8.88 -7.39
N THR A 28 -37.07 10.09 -7.21
CA THR A 28 -35.61 10.32 -7.27
C THR A 28 -34.92 10.28 -5.91
N LEU A 29 -35.55 9.72 -4.87
CA LEU A 29 -35.00 9.69 -3.50
C LEU A 29 -34.52 8.30 -3.04
N VAL A 30 -34.41 7.30 -3.93
CA VAL A 30 -33.87 5.97 -3.60
C VAL A 30 -32.66 5.68 -4.49
N SER A 31 -31.57 6.38 -4.22
CA SER A 31 -30.24 6.03 -4.73
C SER A 31 -29.17 6.68 -3.86
N CYS A 32 -29.26 6.43 -2.56
CA CYS A 32 -28.11 6.53 -1.67
C CYS A 32 -27.93 5.11 -1.12
N ASP A 33 -27.32 4.24 -1.94
CA ASP A 33 -26.62 3.08 -1.39
C ASP A 33 -25.40 3.69 -0.67
N ASP A 34 -25.53 3.86 0.65
CA ASP A 34 -24.47 4.35 1.53
C ASP A 34 -23.43 3.25 1.85
N ASP A 35 -23.52 2.08 1.20
CA ASP A 35 -22.47 1.05 1.22
C ASP A 35 -21.47 1.30 0.08
N MET A 36 -20.88 2.49 0.07
CA MET A 36 -19.60 2.68 -0.59
C MET A 36 -18.54 2.23 0.41
N ASP A 37 -18.13 0.96 0.34
CA ASP A 37 -16.92 0.45 0.97
C ASP A 37 -15.73 1.24 0.40
N ILE A 38 -15.45 2.41 0.99
CA ILE A 38 -14.25 3.17 0.69
C ILE A 38 -13.10 2.30 1.18
N GLN A 39 -12.45 1.60 0.25
CA GLN A 39 -11.18 0.92 0.49
C GLN A 39 -10.15 1.97 0.90
N GLN A 40 -10.03 2.16 2.20
CA GLN A 40 -9.18 3.18 2.76
C GLN A 40 -7.75 2.65 2.81
N SER A 41 -6.90 3.13 1.90
CA SER A 41 -5.46 2.88 1.94
C SER A 41 -4.87 3.65 3.12
N TYR A 42 -4.50 2.94 4.18
CA TYR A 42 -3.75 3.52 5.27
C TYR A 42 -2.26 3.38 4.99
N PRO A 43 -1.48 4.46 5.10
CA PRO A 43 -0.04 4.37 4.98
C PRO A 43 0.51 3.49 6.12
N PHE A 44 1.62 2.85 5.83
CA PHE A 44 2.40 2.11 6.81
C PHE A 44 3.88 2.44 6.62
N THR A 45 4.66 2.22 7.66
CA THR A 45 6.11 2.32 7.61
C THR A 45 6.75 1.06 8.17
N VAL A 46 8.04 0.87 7.92
CA VAL A 46 8.79 -0.22 8.51
C VAL A 46 9.98 0.38 9.25
N GLU A 47 9.97 0.27 10.56
CA GLU A 47 11.11 0.67 11.40
C GLU A 47 12.15 -0.46 11.41
N VAL A 48 13.42 -0.11 11.32
CA VAL A 48 14.54 -1.05 11.32
C VAL A 48 15.53 -0.69 12.41
N MET A 49 15.94 -1.69 13.20
CA MET A 49 16.99 -1.50 14.20
C MET A 49 18.36 -1.28 13.53
N PRO A 50 19.32 -0.61 14.19
CA PRO A 50 20.66 -0.39 13.64
C PRO A 50 21.32 -1.69 13.18
N VAL A 51 21.88 -1.66 11.97
CA VAL A 51 22.63 -2.77 11.33
C VAL A 51 24.10 -2.36 11.18
N PRO A 52 25.06 -3.30 11.14
CA PRO A 52 26.46 -2.97 10.90
C PRO A 52 26.65 -2.34 9.51
N ASN A 53 27.68 -1.51 9.32
CA ASN A 53 28.02 -0.96 8.00
C ASN A 53 28.96 -1.87 7.19
N LYS A 54 29.49 -2.92 7.82
CA LYS A 54 30.48 -3.84 7.24
C LYS A 54 30.10 -5.28 7.51
N VAL A 55 30.38 -6.15 6.54
CA VAL A 55 30.15 -7.60 6.62
C VAL A 55 31.33 -8.33 5.99
N VAL A 56 31.69 -9.49 6.52
CA VAL A 56 32.69 -10.38 5.92
C VAL A 56 32.02 -11.63 5.34
N LYS A 57 32.67 -12.29 4.38
CA LYS A 57 32.18 -13.54 3.81
C LYS A 57 31.83 -14.58 4.88
N GLY A 58 30.62 -15.12 4.78
CA GLY A 58 30.04 -16.08 5.72
C GLY A 58 29.43 -15.48 6.97
N GLN A 59 29.57 -14.17 7.21
CA GLN A 59 28.91 -13.50 8.33
C GLN A 59 27.42 -13.34 8.06
N THR A 60 26.61 -13.62 9.08
CA THR A 60 25.17 -13.36 9.08
C THR A 60 24.87 -12.11 9.90
N VAL A 61 24.14 -11.17 9.30
CA VAL A 61 23.60 -9.96 9.93
C VAL A 61 22.12 -10.18 10.24
N GLU A 62 21.73 -9.96 11.50
CA GLU A 62 20.32 -9.92 11.91
C GLU A 62 19.78 -8.51 11.72
N ILE A 63 18.70 -8.39 10.95
CA ILE A 63 17.98 -7.14 10.68
C ILE A 63 16.62 -7.27 11.36
N ARG A 64 16.36 -6.46 12.38
CA ARG A 64 15.09 -6.47 13.12
C ARG A 64 14.18 -5.39 12.58
N CYS A 65 12.98 -5.78 12.14
CA CYS A 65 12.02 -4.90 11.53
C CYS A 65 10.70 -4.88 12.35
N GLU A 66 10.04 -3.73 12.36
CA GLU A 66 8.71 -3.55 12.91
C GLU A 66 7.84 -2.77 11.91
N LEU A 67 6.81 -3.43 11.39
CA LEU A 67 5.77 -2.82 10.58
C LEU A 67 4.89 -1.93 11.47
N LYS A 68 4.87 -0.63 11.19
CA LYS A 68 4.03 0.36 11.87
C LYS A 68 2.85 0.72 10.98
N LYS A 69 1.65 0.36 11.43
CA LYS A 69 0.40 0.69 10.73
C LYS A 69 -0.19 1.96 11.34
N GLU A 70 -0.67 2.89 10.51
CA GLU A 70 -1.39 4.08 11.01
C GLU A 70 -2.86 3.78 11.40
N GLY A 71 -3.33 2.55 11.20
CA GLY A 71 -4.65 2.05 11.61
C GLY A 71 -4.71 0.52 11.62
N ASP A 72 -5.67 -0.04 12.35
CA ASP A 72 -5.90 -1.49 12.41
C ASP A 72 -7.14 -1.84 11.57
N PHE A 73 -6.92 -2.39 10.37
CA PHE A 73 -7.98 -2.75 9.44
C PHE A 73 -8.00 -4.27 9.21
N SER A 74 -9.17 -4.87 9.42
CA SER A 74 -9.37 -6.29 9.15
C SER A 74 -9.27 -6.57 7.65
N GLY A 75 -8.33 -7.41 7.24
CA GLY A 75 -8.18 -7.86 5.85
C GLY A 75 -6.99 -7.25 5.09
N THR A 76 -6.18 -6.40 5.72
CA THR A 76 -4.91 -5.97 5.14
C THR A 76 -3.91 -7.12 5.16
N LEU A 77 -3.39 -7.48 4.00
CA LEU A 77 -2.37 -8.50 3.82
C LEU A 77 -1.08 -7.82 3.39
N TYR A 78 0.02 -8.16 4.07
CA TYR A 78 1.34 -7.66 3.76
C TYR A 78 2.16 -8.75 3.10
N THR A 79 2.91 -8.36 2.08
CA THR A 79 3.89 -9.21 1.42
C THR A 79 5.25 -8.54 1.47
N ILE A 80 6.29 -9.35 1.41
CA ILE A 80 7.68 -8.91 1.44
C ILE A 80 8.43 -9.54 0.27
N ARG A 81 9.24 -8.74 -0.42
CA ARG A 81 10.14 -9.19 -1.49
C ARG A 81 11.53 -8.57 -1.34
N TYR A 82 12.47 -9.16 -2.04
CA TYR A 82 13.89 -8.80 -1.99
C TYR A 82 14.47 -8.68 -3.39
N PHE A 83 15.42 -7.77 -3.59
CA PHE A 83 16.26 -7.74 -4.78
C PHE A 83 17.69 -7.32 -4.43
N GLN A 84 18.68 -8.04 -4.96
CA GLN A 84 20.09 -7.74 -4.77
C GLN A 84 20.65 -7.03 -6.01
N PHE A 85 21.21 -5.84 -5.82
CA PHE A 85 21.85 -5.07 -6.89
C PHE A 85 23.35 -5.37 -6.98
N GLU A 86 24.02 -5.42 -5.83
CA GLU A 86 25.46 -5.66 -5.75
C GLU A 86 25.83 -6.73 -4.74
N GLY A 87 26.95 -7.39 -5.00
CA GLY A 87 27.53 -8.44 -4.20
C GLY A 87 26.84 -9.79 -4.29
N GLU A 88 27.36 -10.76 -3.55
CA GLU A 88 26.77 -12.10 -3.41
C GLU A 88 26.32 -12.36 -1.97
N GLY A 89 25.07 -12.80 -1.79
CA GLY A 89 24.55 -13.17 -0.48
C GLY A 89 23.19 -13.85 -0.54
N SER A 90 22.66 -14.22 0.62
CA SER A 90 21.32 -14.79 0.75
C SER A 90 20.56 -14.13 1.89
N LEU A 91 19.30 -13.80 1.67
CA LEU A 91 18.39 -13.27 2.68
C LEU A 91 17.42 -14.36 3.14
N LYS A 92 17.25 -14.51 4.46
CA LYS A 92 16.28 -15.43 5.07
C LYS A 92 15.36 -14.70 6.03
N MET A 93 14.13 -15.16 6.19
CA MET A 93 13.23 -14.71 7.24
C MET A 93 13.31 -15.61 8.48
N ASP A 94 12.88 -15.11 9.63
CA ASP A 94 12.83 -15.86 10.90
C ASP A 94 12.04 -17.17 10.86
N ASN A 95 11.03 -17.28 9.98
CA ASN A 95 10.28 -18.50 9.74
C ASN A 95 11.01 -19.54 8.88
N GLY A 96 12.26 -19.27 8.48
CA GLY A 96 13.12 -20.16 7.72
C GLY A 96 12.99 -20.05 6.20
N ILE A 97 12.07 -19.23 5.69
CA ILE A 97 11.98 -18.95 4.25
C ILE A 97 13.28 -18.30 3.77
N THR A 98 13.84 -18.82 2.68
CA THR A 98 14.95 -18.19 1.97
C THR A 98 14.39 -17.44 0.77
N PHE A 99 14.65 -16.14 0.70
CA PHE A 99 14.14 -15.29 -0.36
C PHE A 99 14.81 -15.64 -1.69
N LEU A 100 13.99 -15.78 -2.72
CA LEU A 100 14.43 -15.69 -4.10
C LEU A 100 14.20 -14.25 -4.58
N PRO A 101 15.15 -13.66 -5.34
CA PRO A 101 14.99 -12.31 -5.85
C PRO A 101 13.68 -12.14 -6.63
N ASN A 102 12.94 -11.07 -6.34
CA ASN A 102 11.62 -10.72 -6.88
C ASN A 102 10.43 -11.62 -6.50
N ASP A 103 10.64 -12.73 -5.79
CA ASP A 103 9.53 -13.51 -5.25
C ASP A 103 8.91 -12.79 -4.03
N ARG A 104 7.58 -12.89 -3.92
CA ARG A 104 6.81 -12.32 -2.82
C ARG A 104 6.45 -13.40 -1.81
N TYR A 105 6.61 -13.08 -0.54
CA TYR A 105 6.27 -13.95 0.58
C TYR A 105 5.28 -13.25 1.51
N LEU A 106 4.38 -14.02 2.12
CA LEU A 106 3.43 -13.48 3.08
C LEU A 106 4.16 -13.04 4.36
N LEU A 107 3.84 -11.84 4.83
CA LEU A 107 4.34 -11.31 6.09
C LEU A 107 3.24 -11.39 7.16
N GLU A 108 3.30 -12.44 7.98
CA GLU A 108 2.26 -12.75 8.97
C GLU A 108 2.39 -11.92 10.26
N ASN A 109 3.59 -11.46 10.57
CA ASN A 109 3.90 -10.78 11.83
C ASN A 109 4.35 -9.34 11.58
N GLU A 110 3.90 -8.41 12.43
CA GLU A 110 4.35 -7.02 12.40
C GLU A 110 5.83 -6.90 12.79
N LYS A 111 6.27 -7.73 13.74
CA LYS A 111 7.67 -7.85 14.14
C LYS A 111 8.26 -9.08 13.48
N PHE A 112 9.26 -8.86 12.65
CA PHE A 112 9.93 -9.91 11.90
C PHE A 112 11.44 -9.66 11.86
N ARG A 113 12.20 -10.72 11.63
CA ARG A 113 13.65 -10.64 11.49
C ARG A 113 14.08 -11.20 10.15
N LEU A 114 15.04 -10.51 9.56
CA LEU A 114 15.73 -10.95 8.37
C LEU A 114 17.18 -11.29 8.72
N TYR A 115 17.71 -12.30 8.05
CA TYR A 115 19.06 -12.81 8.24
C TYR A 115 19.78 -12.76 6.90
N TYR A 116 20.59 -11.71 6.70
CA TYR A 116 21.42 -11.59 5.51
C TYR A 116 22.76 -12.28 5.75
N THR A 117 23.13 -13.23 4.91
CA THR A 117 24.44 -13.90 4.97
C THR A 117 25.24 -13.55 3.73
N ALA A 118 26.39 -12.89 3.92
CA ALA A 118 27.29 -12.53 2.84
C ALA A 118 28.00 -13.78 2.30
N ALA A 119 28.06 -13.92 0.98
CA ALA A 119 28.80 -14.99 0.29
C ALA A 119 30.07 -14.49 -0.43
N GLY A 120 30.09 -13.19 -0.76
CA GLY A 120 31.25 -12.47 -1.33
C GLY A 120 32.00 -11.61 -0.31
N ASP A 121 33.11 -11.03 -0.75
CA ASP A 121 33.95 -10.07 0.00
C ASP A 121 33.79 -8.63 -0.53
N GLU A 122 32.91 -8.41 -1.52
CA GLU A 122 32.70 -7.11 -2.15
C GLU A 122 31.73 -6.20 -1.37
N ALA A 123 31.32 -5.09 -2.01
CA ALA A 123 30.20 -4.30 -1.51
C ALA A 123 28.90 -5.07 -1.73
N HIS A 124 27.98 -4.96 -0.77
CA HIS A 124 26.66 -5.56 -0.87
C HIS A 124 25.63 -4.45 -0.86
N ASN A 125 24.75 -4.42 -1.86
CA ASN A 125 23.63 -3.50 -1.93
C ASN A 125 22.37 -4.27 -2.33
N PHE A 126 21.31 -4.11 -1.55
CA PHE A 126 20.03 -4.73 -1.82
C PHE A 126 18.87 -3.95 -1.23
N ILE A 127 17.68 -4.20 -1.76
CA ILE A 127 16.44 -3.68 -1.23
C ILE A 127 15.55 -4.78 -0.68
N VAL A 128 14.78 -4.41 0.33
CA VAL A 128 13.63 -5.15 0.85
C VAL A 128 12.42 -4.27 0.68
N VAL A 129 11.37 -4.79 0.04
CA VAL A 129 10.13 -4.04 -0.19
C VAL A 129 9.00 -4.76 0.52
N VAL A 130 8.29 -4.04 1.38
CA VAL A 130 7.03 -4.48 1.98
C VAL A 130 5.90 -3.84 1.20
N GLU A 131 4.93 -4.64 0.74
CA GLU A 131 3.78 -4.20 -0.06
C GLU A 131 2.50 -4.67 0.63
N ASP A 132 1.47 -3.84 0.65
CA ASP A 132 0.12 -4.27 1.06
C ASP A 132 -0.76 -4.61 -0.16
N ASN A 133 -1.95 -5.15 0.11
CA ASN A 133 -2.96 -5.45 -0.91
C ASN A 133 -3.76 -4.22 -1.39
N PHE A 134 -3.38 -3.01 -0.98
CA PHE A 134 -3.98 -1.73 -1.37
C PHE A 134 -3.03 -0.88 -2.24
N SER A 135 -1.98 -1.50 -2.79
CA SER A 135 -0.97 -0.86 -3.64
C SER A 135 -0.05 0.13 -2.93
N ASN A 136 0.03 0.09 -1.60
CA ASN A 136 1.08 0.81 -0.87
C ASN A 136 2.33 -0.06 -0.76
N SER A 137 3.49 0.60 -0.79
CA SER A 137 4.78 -0.06 -0.65
C SER A 137 5.75 0.77 0.18
N TYR A 138 6.59 0.10 0.97
CA TYR A 138 7.68 0.71 1.72
C TYR A 138 8.98 -0.01 1.39
N GLU A 139 9.96 0.74 0.88
CA GLU A 139 11.26 0.23 0.45
C GLU A 139 12.33 0.55 1.49
N LEU A 140 13.13 -0.49 1.81
CA LEU A 140 14.29 -0.42 2.68
C LEU A 140 15.53 -0.77 1.86
N GLU A 141 16.50 0.13 1.80
CA GLU A 141 17.79 -0.11 1.16
C GLU A 141 18.87 -0.44 2.21
N PHE A 142 19.70 -1.42 1.89
CA PHE A 142 20.79 -1.87 2.75
C PHE A 142 22.12 -1.88 1.99
N ASP A 143 23.10 -1.16 2.55
CA ASP A 143 24.46 -1.08 2.04
C ASP A 143 25.46 -1.64 3.07
N PHE A 144 26.24 -2.63 2.67
CA PHE A 144 27.37 -3.13 3.44
C PHE A 144 28.68 -3.00 2.65
N ASN A 145 29.76 -2.65 3.36
CA ASN A 145 31.12 -2.48 2.80
C ASN A 145 31.26 -1.36 1.74
N ASN A 146 30.28 -0.47 1.60
CA ASN A 146 30.37 0.65 0.67
C ASN A 146 31.22 1.79 1.28
N ARG A 147 32.38 2.08 0.66
CA ARG A 147 33.38 3.06 1.18
C ARG A 147 32.97 4.52 0.97
N ASN A 148 31.85 4.78 0.29
CA ASN A 148 31.35 6.12 0.01
C ASN A 148 30.35 6.63 1.05
N VAL A 149 29.97 5.81 2.03
CA VAL A 149 29.14 6.24 3.15
C VAL A 149 30.08 6.95 4.14
N LYS A 150 29.95 8.27 4.27
CA LYS A 150 30.62 9.02 5.34
C LYS A 150 30.21 8.39 6.68
N ASP A 151 31.19 8.11 7.53
CA ASP A 151 31.09 7.32 8.77
C ASP A 151 30.09 7.80 9.85
N ASP A 152 29.19 8.75 9.57
CA ASP A 152 28.37 9.44 10.58
C ASP A 152 26.85 9.38 10.39
N ASP A 153 26.29 8.58 9.48
CA ASP A 153 24.84 8.34 9.49
C ASP A 153 24.48 6.96 8.92
N LEU A 154 23.71 6.18 9.68
CA LEU A 154 23.04 4.98 9.20
C LEU A 154 21.97 5.45 8.20
N THR A 155 22.31 5.56 6.92
CA THR A 155 21.34 5.89 5.88
C THR A 155 20.49 4.66 5.56
N ILE A 156 19.61 4.28 6.50
CA ILE A 156 18.33 3.71 6.09
C ILE A 156 17.62 4.89 5.46
N VAL A 157 17.69 5.04 4.13
CA VAL A 157 16.84 6.02 3.45
C VAL A 157 15.51 5.31 3.23
N PRO A 158 14.43 5.68 3.94
CA PRO A 158 13.12 5.31 3.48
C PRO A 158 12.92 6.03 2.15
N ILE A 159 12.99 5.31 1.03
CA ILE A 159 12.50 5.86 -0.22
C ILE A 159 10.98 5.81 -0.13
N GLY A 160 10.43 6.79 0.59
CA GLY A 160 9.01 7.03 0.69
C GLY A 160 8.47 7.53 -0.65
N ASN A 161 7.41 6.86 -1.10
CA ASN A 161 6.48 7.27 -2.17
C ASN A 161 7.09 7.45 -3.56
N PHE A 162 7.34 6.34 -4.26
CA PHE A 162 7.04 6.32 -5.69
C PHE A 162 5.52 6.41 -5.87
N SER A 163 5.01 7.65 -5.96
CA SER A 163 3.71 7.88 -6.59
C SER A 163 3.79 7.30 -8.01
N PRO A 164 2.96 6.30 -8.39
CA PRO A 164 2.84 5.95 -9.79
C PRO A 164 2.36 7.21 -10.49
N LEU A 165 3.15 7.69 -11.46
CA LEU A 165 2.74 8.75 -12.35
C LEU A 165 1.33 8.44 -12.84
N LEU A 166 0.37 9.26 -12.40
CA LEU A 166 -0.99 9.25 -12.90
C LEU A 166 -0.93 9.36 -14.43
N LYS A 167 -1.68 8.47 -15.08
CA LYS A 167 -1.86 8.36 -16.52
C LYS A 167 -2.37 9.65 -17.14
#